data_AF-A0A5C6ZYE0-F1
#
_entry.id   AF-A0A5C6ZYE0-F1
#
_cell.length_a   1.000
_cell.length_b   1.000
_cell.length_c   1.000
_cell.angle_alpha   90.00
_cell.angle_beta   90.00
_cell.angle_gamma   90.00
#
_symmetry.space_group_name_H-M   'P 1'
#
loop_
_entity.id
_entity.type
_entity.pdbx_description
1 polymer ?
#
loop_
_entity_poly.entity_id
_entity_poly.type
_entity_poly.pdbx_seq_one_letter_code
_entity_poly.pdbx_strand_id
1 'polypeptide(L)'
;MSLNRNKLYTILLISCIAGYIWIINSLYSLNSSIEVCLIKHVTGVPCPSCGSTRSVISLAKGDFLGSIFINPLGLVVALIMILAPLWVIFDLITKRHSLFAFYRQIENYLKKPKVLVVFILLVMLNWIWNITKGL
;
A
#
# COMPACT_ATOMS: atom_id res chain seq x y z
N MET A 1 -5.23 15.58 -14.92
CA MET A 1 -4.61 16.61 -14.06
C MET A 1 -3.29 16.05 -13.55
N SER A 2 -2.15 16.47 -14.09
CA SER A 2 -0.83 15.96 -13.63
C SER A 2 -0.52 16.51 -12.23
N LEU A 3 -0.22 15.64 -11.26
CA LEU A 3 0.23 16.06 -9.93
C LEU A 3 1.54 16.86 -10.04
N ASN A 4 1.64 17.99 -9.33
CA ASN A 4 2.92 18.68 -9.15
C ASN A 4 3.70 18.06 -7.98
N ARG A 5 5.00 18.34 -7.92
CA ARG A 5 5.93 17.78 -6.91
C ARG A 5 5.43 17.99 -5.48
N ASN A 6 5.12 19.24 -5.12
CA ASN A 6 4.76 19.58 -3.75
C ASN A 6 3.46 18.85 -3.33
N LYS A 7 2.44 18.82 -4.21
CA LYS A 7 1.19 18.12 -3.94
C LYS A 7 1.41 16.61 -3.77
N LEU A 8 2.28 15.99 -4.58
CA LEU A 8 2.65 14.59 -4.41
C LEU A 8 3.29 14.35 -3.04
N TYR A 9 4.25 15.18 -2.64
CA TYR A 9 4.99 14.99 -1.40
C TYR A 9 4.08 15.17 -0.18
N THR A 10 3.22 16.19 -0.21
CA THR A 10 2.21 16.41 0.84
C THR A 10 1.27 15.22 0.97
N ILE A 11 0.73 14.71 -0.14
CA ILE A 11 -0.17 13.54 -0.12
C ILE A 11 0.55 12.31 0.43
N LEU A 12 1.78 12.03 -0.02
CA LEU A 12 2.55 10.88 0.45
C LEU A 12 2.83 10.97 1.95
N LEU A 13 3.28 12.13 2.45
CA LEU A 13 3.57 12.32 3.87
C LEU A 13 2.32 12.18 4.74
N ILE A 14 1.22 12.84 4.37
CA ILE A 14 -0.06 12.74 5.10
C ILE A 14 -0.56 11.28 5.12
N SER A 15 -0.52 10.61 3.96
CA SER A 15 -0.97 9.22 3.85
C SER A 15 -0.09 8.27 4.69
N CYS A 16 1.23 8.47 4.69
CA CYS A 16 2.14 7.67 5.51
C CYS A 16 1.91 7.91 7.00
N ILE A 17 1.77 9.17 7.43
CA ILE A 17 1.48 9.53 8.83
C ILE A 17 0.18 8.88 9.29
N ALA A 18 -0.90 9.02 8.51
CA ALA A 18 -2.18 8.38 8.82
C ALA A 18 -2.06 6.86 8.89
N GLY A 19 -1.32 6.24 7.96
CA GLY A 19 -1.05 4.80 7.95
C GLY A 19 -0.26 4.34 9.19
N TYR A 20 0.77 5.08 9.60
CA TYR A 20 1.56 4.76 10.79
C TYR A 20 0.72 4.84 12.06
N ILE A 21 -0.07 5.91 12.21
CA ILE A 21 -1.00 6.06 13.34
C ILE A 21 -1.97 4.87 13.38
N TRP A 22 -2.54 4.48 12.24
CA TRP A 22 -3.44 3.34 12.14
C TRP A 22 -2.78 2.01 12.55
N ILE A 23 -1.59 1.71 12.03
CA ILE A 23 -0.87 0.47 12.34
C ILE A 23 -0.48 0.42 13.80
N ILE A 24 0.08 1.52 14.34
CA ILE A 24 0.48 1.62 15.74
C ILE A 24 -0.73 1.37 16.66
N ASN A 25 -1.85 2.05 16.41
CA ASN A 25 -3.08 1.85 17.17
C ASN A 25 -3.57 0.39 17.07
N SER A 26 -3.49 -0.22 15.89
CA SER A 26 -3.88 -1.61 15.68
C SER A 26 -2.94 -2.63 16.32
N LEU A 27 -1.68 -2.28 16.57
CA LEU A 27 -0.72 -3.13 17.30
C LEU A 27 -0.97 -3.10 18.81
N TYR A 28 -1.37 -1.95 19.35
CA TYR A 28 -1.66 -1.76 20.77
C TYR A 28 -3.10 -2.12 21.17
N SER A 29 -4.03 -2.24 20.22
CA SER A 29 -5.39 -2.69 20.49
C SER A 29 -5.39 -4.17 20.89
N LEU A 30 -5.51 -4.43 22.19
CA LEU A 30 -5.37 -5.78 22.79
C LEU A 30 -6.52 -6.75 22.45
N ASN A 31 -7.67 -6.30 21.91
CA ASN A 31 -8.86 -7.15 21.86
C ASN A 31 -9.79 -7.04 20.64
N SER A 32 -9.37 -6.39 19.55
CA SER A 32 -10.16 -6.46 18.31
C SER A 32 -9.31 -6.06 17.11
N SER A 33 -8.96 -7.03 16.28
CA SER A 33 -8.61 -6.78 14.87
C SER A 33 -9.87 -6.28 14.17
N ILE A 34 -10.22 -5.00 14.38
CA ILE A 34 -11.40 -4.40 13.77
C ILE A 34 -11.24 -4.54 12.25
N GLU A 35 -12.06 -5.40 11.65
CA GLU A 35 -12.10 -5.56 10.20
C GLU A 35 -12.79 -4.34 9.57
N VAL A 36 -12.07 -3.23 9.42
CA VAL A 36 -12.62 -2.00 8.83
C VAL A 36 -12.51 -2.03 7.30
N CYS A 37 -13.04 -3.07 6.65
CA CYS A 37 -13.23 -3.06 5.20
C CYS A 37 -14.69 -2.79 4.86
N LEU A 38 -15.01 -1.52 4.60
CA LEU A 38 -16.36 -1.10 4.22
C LEU A 38 -16.87 -1.82 2.97
N ILE A 39 -15.99 -2.10 2.00
CA ILE A 39 -16.38 -2.80 0.77
C ILE A 39 -16.88 -4.20 1.12
N LYS A 40 -16.09 -4.99 1.86
CA LYS A 40 -16.49 -6.34 2.28
C LYS A 40 -17.76 -6.31 3.15
N HIS A 41 -17.89 -5.31 4.04
CA HIS A 41 -19.06 -5.17 4.89
C HIS A 41 -20.35 -4.86 4.11
N VAL A 42 -20.26 -4.10 3.02
CA VAL A 42 -21.42 -3.72 2.21
C VAL A 42 -21.74 -4.76 1.13
N THR A 43 -20.72 -5.32 0.47
CA THR A 43 -20.92 -6.22 -0.69
C THR A 43 -20.82 -7.70 -0.35
N GLY A 44 -20.25 -8.06 0.80
CA GLY A 44 -19.89 -9.43 1.15
C GLY A 44 -18.64 -9.97 0.43
N VAL A 45 -18.03 -9.18 -0.47
CA VAL A 45 -16.90 -9.62 -1.30
C VAL A 45 -15.65 -8.82 -0.95
N PRO A 46 -14.51 -9.47 -0.61
CA PRO A 46 -13.26 -8.75 -0.37
C PRO A 46 -12.77 -8.08 -1.65
N CYS A 47 -12.19 -6.89 -1.55
CA CYS A 47 -11.47 -6.24 -2.65
C CYS A 47 -10.01 -6.74 -2.72
N PRO A 48 -9.25 -6.38 -3.78
CA PRO A 48 -7.86 -6.82 -3.91
C PRO A 48 -6.96 -6.38 -2.75
N SER A 49 -7.28 -5.28 -2.05
CA SER A 49 -6.49 -4.79 -0.90
C SER A 49 -7.00 -5.29 0.47
N CYS A 50 -8.07 -6.10 0.52
CA CYS A 50 -8.55 -6.71 1.76
C CYS A 50 -7.43 -7.52 2.44
N GLY A 51 -7.24 -7.31 3.74
CA GLY A 51 -6.19 -7.95 4.51
C GLY A 51 -4.81 -7.28 4.42
N SER A 52 -4.62 -6.21 3.62
CA SER A 52 -3.33 -5.51 3.54
C SER A 52 -2.85 -4.98 4.92
N THR A 53 -3.72 -4.40 5.74
CA THR A 53 -3.39 -4.02 7.12
C THR A 53 -2.95 -5.21 7.97
N ARG A 54 -3.67 -6.33 7.92
CA ARG A 54 -3.33 -7.56 8.66
C ARG A 54 -1.99 -8.12 8.20
N SER A 55 -1.71 -8.07 6.91
CA SER A 55 -0.41 -8.43 6.34
C SER A 55 0.71 -7.54 6.88
N VAL A 56 0.53 -6.22 6.89
CA VAL A 56 1.54 -5.29 7.45
C VAL A 56 1.74 -5.52 8.95
N ILE A 57 0.68 -5.79 9.71
CA ILE A 57 0.77 -6.12 11.14
C ILE A 57 1.52 -7.44 11.37
N SER A 58 1.20 -8.48 10.58
CA SER A 58 1.90 -9.78 10.63
C SER A 58 3.40 -9.60 10.32
N LEU A 59 3.72 -8.81 9.29
CA LEU A 59 5.10 -8.44 8.98
C LEU A 59 5.78 -7.70 10.14
N ALA A 60 5.09 -6.73 10.76
CA ALA A 60 5.61 -5.96 11.89
C ALA A 60 5.85 -6.82 13.14
N LYS A 61 5.11 -7.93 13.28
CA LYS A 61 5.31 -8.95 14.32
C LYS A 61 6.42 -9.96 13.99
N GLY A 62 7.09 -9.82 12.85
CA GLY A 62 8.18 -10.70 12.38
C GLY A 62 7.72 -11.90 11.56
N ASP A 63 6.43 -12.05 11.28
CA ASP A 63 5.89 -13.16 10.50
C ASP A 63 5.85 -12.79 8.99
N PHE A 64 7.00 -12.91 8.35
CA PHE A 64 7.15 -12.60 6.93
C PHE A 64 6.28 -13.50 6.04
N LEU A 65 6.30 -14.82 6.27
CA LEU A 65 5.53 -15.76 5.48
C LEU A 65 4.03 -15.55 5.67
N GLY A 66 3.56 -15.40 6.91
CA GLY A 66 2.17 -15.08 7.19
C GLY A 66 1.73 -13.78 6.53
N SER A 67 2.59 -12.76 6.47
CA SER A 67 2.26 -11.51 5.77
C SER A 67 1.96 -11.71 4.28
N ILE A 68 2.73 -12.57 3.61
CA ILE A 68 2.52 -12.93 2.20
C ILE A 68 1.24 -13.73 2.05
N PHE A 69 1.06 -14.75 2.90
CA PHE A 69 -0.13 -15.61 2.87
C PHE A 69 -1.41 -14.81 3.13
N ILE A 70 -1.37 -13.78 3.96
CA ILE A 70 -2.50 -12.88 4.18
C ILE A 70 -2.76 -12.07 2.90
N ASN A 71 -1.85 -11.19 2.49
CA ASN A 71 -1.99 -10.44 1.24
C ASN A 71 -0.63 -9.87 0.82
N PRO A 72 -0.07 -10.25 -0.34
CA PRO A 72 1.24 -9.81 -0.80
C PRO A 72 1.28 -8.30 -1.11
N LEU A 73 0.13 -7.67 -1.37
CA LEU A 73 0.07 -6.20 -1.47
C LEU A 73 0.41 -5.51 -0.16
N GLY A 74 0.23 -6.19 0.99
CA GLY A 74 0.66 -5.66 2.29
C GLY A 74 2.17 -5.42 2.37
N LEU A 75 2.99 -6.28 1.75
CA LEU A 75 4.44 -6.05 1.63
C LEU A 75 4.74 -4.80 0.81
N VAL A 76 4.04 -4.61 -0.31
CA VAL A 76 4.21 -3.42 -1.16
C VAL A 76 3.85 -2.16 -0.38
N VAL A 77 2.75 -2.19 0.36
CA VAL A 77 2.34 -1.07 1.24
C VAL A 77 3.39 -0.81 2.32
N ALA A 78 3.89 -1.83 3.02
CA ALA A 78 4.93 -1.68 4.03
C ALA A 78 6.19 -1.03 3.46
N LEU A 79 6.66 -1.49 2.29
CA LEU A 79 7.80 -0.91 1.60
C LEU A 79 7.56 0.56 1.23
N ILE A 80 6.39 0.91 0.70
CA ILE A 80 6.05 2.30 0.37
C ILE A 80 6.04 3.17 1.64
N MET A 81 5.43 2.67 2.73
CA MET A 81 5.36 3.41 3.98
C MET A 81 6.74 3.73 4.56
N ILE A 82 7.73 2.86 4.36
CA ILE A 82 9.11 3.08 4.82
C ILE A 82 9.88 3.96 3.81
N LEU A 83 9.90 3.57 2.54
CA LEU A 83 10.77 4.17 1.53
C LEU A 83 10.29 5.56 1.10
N ALA A 84 8.98 5.77 0.93
CA ALA A 84 8.44 7.03 0.44
C ALA A 84 8.77 8.24 1.35
N PRO A 85 8.51 8.22 2.67
CA PRO A 85 8.84 9.35 3.52
C PRO A 85 10.34 9.58 3.63
N LEU A 86 11.16 8.53 3.70
CA LEU A 86 12.62 8.64 3.72
C LEU A 86 13.15 9.31 2.44
N TRP A 87 12.61 8.91 1.28
CA TRP A 87 12.99 9.48 0.00
C TRP A 87 12.49 10.92 -0.19
N VAL A 88 11.29 11.25 0.31
CA VAL A 88 10.81 12.64 0.36
C VAL A 88 11.72 13.50 1.23
N ILE A 89 12.08 13.05 2.43
CA ILE A 89 13.00 13.78 3.33
C ILE A 89 14.36 13.97 2.65
N PHE A 90 14.90 12.93 2.02
CA PHE A 90 16.15 12.99 1.26
C PHE A 90 16.10 14.05 0.15
N ASP A 91 15.03 14.06 -0.66
CA ASP A 91 14.84 15.05 -1.72
C ASP A 91 14.73 16.48 -1.16
N LEU A 92 14.07 16.67 -0.01
CA LEU A 92 13.95 17.98 0.63
C LEU A 92 15.31 18.47 1.16
N ILE A 93 16.10 17.62 1.81
CA ILE A 93 17.42 17.96 2.34
C ILE A 93 18.41 18.26 1.20
N THR A 94 18.42 17.42 0.17
CA THR A 94 19.34 17.56 -0.98
C THR A 94 18.85 18.56 -2.02
N LYS A 95 17.65 19.13 -1.83
CA LYS A 95 16.94 20.00 -2.79
C LYS A 95 16.78 19.37 -4.18
N ARG A 96 16.69 18.03 -4.22
CA ARG A 96 16.48 17.24 -5.44
C ARG A 96 15.01 16.89 -5.62
N HIS A 97 14.68 16.32 -6.79
CA HIS A 97 13.31 15.92 -7.15
C HIS A 97 13.30 14.47 -7.67
N SER A 98 14.16 13.62 -7.11
CA SER A 98 14.40 12.28 -7.63
C SER A 98 13.19 11.35 -7.46
N LEU A 99 12.44 11.46 -6.35
CA LEU A 99 11.20 10.72 -6.16
C LEU A 99 10.11 11.18 -7.14
N PHE A 100 10.02 12.49 -7.39
CA PHE A 100 9.07 13.01 -8.36
C PHE A 100 9.40 12.60 -9.80
N ALA A 101 10.68 12.59 -10.16
CA ALA A 101 11.14 12.09 -11.45
C ALA A 101 10.84 10.59 -11.61
N PHE A 102 11.12 9.79 -10.57
CA PHE A 102 10.78 8.37 -10.53
C PHE A 102 9.27 8.12 -10.66
N TYR A 103 8.44 8.88 -9.93
CA TYR A 103 6.99 8.83 -10.05
C TYR A 103 6.51 9.07 -11.49
N ARG A 104 7.04 10.10 -12.16
CA ARG A 104 6.71 10.37 -13.58
C ARG A 104 7.16 9.24 -14.50
N GLN A 105 8.32 8.65 -14.25
CA GLN A 105 8.81 7.52 -15.03
C GLN A 105 7.91 6.29 -14.88
N ILE A 106 7.50 5.96 -13.65
CA ILE A 106 6.54 4.87 -13.38
C ILE A 106 5.18 5.16 -14.01
N GLU A 107 4.68 6.39 -13.91
CA GLU A 107 3.40 6.78 -14.55
C GLU A 107 3.46 6.57 -16.07
N ASN A 108 4.54 7.01 -16.73
CA ASN A 108 4.74 6.81 -18.16
C ASN A 108 4.93 5.34 -18.53
N TYR A 109 5.55 4.55 -17.66
CA TYR A 109 5.73 3.12 -17.88
C TYR A 109 4.40 2.35 -17.75
N LEU A 110 3.58 2.67 -16.75
CA LEU A 110 2.25 2.08 -16.53
C LEU A 110 1.26 2.45 -17.64
N LYS A 111 1.40 3.62 -18.28
CA LYS A 111 0.59 4.01 -19.44
C LYS A 111 0.82 3.12 -20.68
N LYS A 112 1.89 2.32 -20.73
CA LYS A 112 2.11 1.37 -21.83
C LYS A 112 1.07 0.24 -21.72
N PRO A 113 0.32 -0.08 -22.79
CA PRO A 113 -0.81 -1.01 -22.70
C PRO A 113 -0.40 -2.41 -22.24
N LYS A 114 0.75 -2.92 -22.70
CA LYS A 114 1.27 -4.23 -22.25
C LYS A 114 1.53 -4.27 -20.74
N VAL A 115 2.12 -3.19 -20.20
CA VAL A 115 2.43 -3.10 -18.76
C VAL A 115 1.15 -2.99 -17.95
N LEU A 116 0.21 -2.16 -18.42
CA LEU A 116 -1.09 -2.01 -17.77
C LEU A 116 -1.85 -3.34 -17.70
N VAL A 117 -1.89 -4.10 -18.81
CA VAL A 117 -2.54 -5.41 -18.84
C VAL A 117 -1.91 -6.38 -17.85
N VAL A 118 -0.58 -6.46 -17.80
CA VAL A 118 0.13 -7.32 -16.83
C VAL A 118 -0.18 -6.88 -15.40
N PHE A 119 -0.16 -5.58 -15.11
CA PHE A 119 -0.48 -5.05 -13.79
C PHE A 119 -1.92 -5.39 -13.37
N ILE A 120 -2.89 -5.21 -14.27
CA ILE A 120 -4.29 -5.57 -14.02
C ILE A 120 -4.42 -7.06 -13.75
N LEU A 121 -3.77 -7.92 -14.54
CA LEU A 121 -3.79 -9.37 -14.32
C LEU A 121 -3.22 -9.76 -12.96
N LEU A 122 -2.11 -9.15 -12.52
CA LEU A 122 -1.54 -9.39 -11.19
C LEU A 122 -2.52 -8.99 -10.06
N VAL A 123 -3.19 -7.85 -10.20
CA VAL A 123 -4.20 -7.40 -9.23
C VAL A 123 -5.42 -8.33 -9.24
N MET A 124 -5.86 -8.83 -10.40
CA MET A 124 -6.95 -9.80 -10.51
C MET A 124 -6.59 -11.15 -9.90
N LEU A 125 -5.38 -11.65 -10.11
CA LEU A 125 -4.89 -12.88 -9.48
C LEU A 125 -4.87 -12.74 -7.95
N ASN A 126 -4.38 -11.60 -7.45
CA ASN A 126 -4.43 -11.31 -6.01
C ASN A 126 -5.87 -11.25 -5.48
N TRP A 127 -6.78 -10.69 -6.27
CA TRP A 127 -8.19 -10.60 -5.90
C TRP A 127 -8.87 -11.96 -5.80
N ILE A 128 -8.68 -12.81 -6.82
CA ILE A 128 -9.16 -14.19 -6.82
C ILE A 128 -8.61 -14.92 -5.59
N TRP A 129 -7.32 -14.76 -5.32
CA TRP A 129 -6.70 -15.38 -4.15
C TRP A 129 -7.35 -14.92 -2.83
N ASN A 130 -7.65 -13.63 -2.69
CA ASN A 130 -8.35 -13.11 -1.51
C ASN A 130 -9.76 -13.68 -1.36
N ILE A 131 -10.51 -13.84 -2.47
CA ILE A 131 -11.84 -14.45 -2.46
C ILE A 131 -11.75 -15.91 -2.01
N THR A 132 -10.78 -16.69 -2.54
CA THR A 132 -10.62 -18.10 -2.15
C THR A 132 -10.29 -18.30 -0.67
N LYS A 133 -9.64 -17.31 -0.04
CA LYS A 133 -9.30 -17.32 1.38
C LYS A 133 -10.44 -16.82 2.29
N GLY A 134 -11.52 -16.29 1.70
CA GLY A 134 -12.62 -15.69 2.47
C GLY A 134 -12.21 -14.46 3.29
N LEU A 135 -11.18 -13.73 2.83
CA LEU A 135 -10.62 -12.56 3.55
C LEU A 135 -11.63 -11.47 3.84
#